data_AF-A0A4Y4CQI8-F1
#
_entry.id   AF-A0A4Y4CQI8-F1
#
_cell.length_a   1.000
_cell.length_b   1.000
_cell.length_c   1.000
_cell.angle_alpha   90.00
_cell.angle_beta   90.00
_cell.angle_gamma   90.00
#
_symmetry.space_group_name_H-M   'P 1'
#
loop_
_entity.id
_entity.type
_entity.pdbx_description
1 polymer ?
#
loop_
_entity_poly.entity_id
_entity_poly.type
_entity_poly.pdbx_seq_one_letter_code
_entity_poly.pdbx_strand_id
1 'polypeptide(L)'
;MRPATFTPPIMTASTTAWLDDQPPAVRAELDNLLSYGPDPEFLPQLAALLPVVPCAGLVDLYYDIWYCVPSRLAFRLAVRLLHDPSRLADFLVLAERVLVDEAICKAFAAQVQEDDELHEVVGWLKRHLPR
;
A
#
# COMPACT_ATOMS: atom_id res chain seq x y z
N MET A 1 -21.81 16.96 -23.97
CA MET A 1 -20.85 16.35 -23.02
C MET A 1 -21.40 15.00 -22.60
N ARG A 2 -20.77 13.90 -23.00
CA ARG A 2 -21.10 12.56 -22.47
C ARG A 2 -20.15 12.27 -21.30
N PRO A 3 -20.62 11.69 -20.19
CA PRO A 3 -19.72 11.24 -19.14
C PRO A 3 -18.86 10.11 -19.72
N ALA A 4 -17.54 10.18 -19.51
CA ALA A 4 -16.66 9.07 -19.80
C ALA A 4 -17.12 7.88 -18.95
N THR A 5 -17.54 6.80 -19.60
CA THR A 5 -17.72 5.50 -18.95
C THR A 5 -16.38 5.10 -18.35
N PHE A 6 -16.30 5.14 -17.03
CA PHE A 6 -15.23 4.50 -16.28
C PHE A 6 -15.37 3.00 -16.52
N THR A 7 -14.47 2.45 -17.34
CA THR A 7 -14.30 1.01 -17.45
C THR A 7 -13.35 0.62 -16.32
N PRO A 8 -13.81 -0.13 -15.30
CA PRO A 8 -12.89 -0.61 -14.30
C PRO A 8 -11.83 -1.48 -15.00
N PRO A 9 -10.56 -1.35 -14.61
CA PRO A 9 -9.47 -2.16 -15.15
C PRO A 9 -9.76 -3.65 -14.90
N ILE A 10 -9.45 -4.45 -15.90
CA ILE A 10 -9.79 -5.87 -15.93
C ILE A 10 -8.83 -6.61 -15.00
N MET A 11 -9.38 -7.16 -13.91
CA MET A 11 -8.68 -8.11 -13.06
C MET A 11 -8.11 -9.26 -13.90
N THR A 12 -6.85 -9.60 -13.68
CA THR A 12 -6.22 -10.70 -14.42
C THR A 12 -6.70 -12.06 -13.88
N ALA A 13 -6.63 -13.11 -14.70
CA ALA A 13 -6.93 -14.48 -14.23
C ALA A 13 -6.09 -14.89 -13.01
N SER A 14 -4.86 -14.36 -12.91
CA SER A 14 -3.99 -14.55 -11.74
C SER A 14 -4.54 -13.89 -10.49
N THR A 15 -5.14 -12.70 -10.61
CA THR A 15 -5.75 -11.97 -9.49
C THR A 15 -7.03 -12.65 -9.02
N THR A 16 -7.83 -13.19 -9.96
CA THR A 16 -9.06 -13.94 -9.62
C THR A 16 -8.74 -15.21 -8.86
N ALA A 17 -7.76 -16.00 -9.33
CA ALA A 17 -7.32 -17.20 -8.61
C ALA A 17 -6.79 -16.87 -7.20
N TRP A 18 -5.99 -15.80 -7.09
CA TRP A 18 -5.49 -15.32 -5.80
C TRP A 18 -6.61 -14.95 -4.82
N LEU A 19 -7.68 -14.30 -5.30
CA LEU A 19 -8.84 -13.98 -4.47
C LEU A 19 -9.53 -15.25 -3.97
N ASP A 20 -9.67 -16.26 -4.82
CA ASP A 20 -10.35 -17.52 -4.49
C ASP A 20 -9.57 -18.35 -3.45
N ASP A 21 -8.24 -18.17 -3.40
CA ASP A 21 -7.35 -18.80 -2.43
C ASP A 21 -7.32 -18.08 -1.05
N GLN A 22 -7.99 -16.93 -0.90
CA GLN A 22 -8.00 -16.20 0.37
C GLN A 22 -8.91 -16.84 1.43
N PRO A 23 -8.54 -16.74 2.73
CA PRO A 23 -9.41 -17.15 3.82
C PRO A 23 -10.78 -16.44 3.77
N PRO A 24 -11.89 -17.10 4.17
CA PRO A 24 -13.24 -16.54 4.02
C PRO A 24 -13.43 -15.14 4.60
N ALA A 25 -12.81 -14.84 5.76
CA ALA A 25 -12.90 -13.53 6.40
C ALA A 25 -12.17 -12.44 5.60
N VAL A 26 -10.99 -12.74 5.05
CA VAL A 26 -10.24 -11.84 4.17
C VAL A 26 -10.99 -11.65 2.85
N ARG A 27 -11.56 -12.72 2.30
CA ARG A 27 -12.32 -12.66 1.05
C ARG A 27 -13.51 -11.71 1.18
N ALA A 28 -14.24 -11.76 2.30
CA ALA A 28 -15.34 -10.84 2.55
C ALA A 28 -14.89 -9.37 2.58
N GLU A 29 -13.71 -9.06 3.13
CA GLU A 29 -13.15 -7.70 3.11
C GLU A 29 -12.75 -7.27 1.70
N LEU A 30 -12.10 -8.15 0.94
CA LEU A 30 -11.72 -7.86 -0.45
C LEU A 30 -12.94 -7.64 -1.34
N ASP A 31 -13.99 -8.43 -1.17
CA ASP A 31 -15.27 -8.25 -1.88
C ASP A 31 -15.93 -6.91 -1.50
N ASN A 32 -15.90 -6.53 -0.21
CA ASN A 32 -16.37 -5.22 0.24
C ASN A 32 -15.56 -4.08 -0.39
N LEU A 33 -14.22 -4.16 -0.36
CA LEU A 33 -13.33 -3.18 -0.99
C LEU A 33 -13.63 -3.03 -2.48
N LEU A 34 -13.74 -4.15 -3.20
CA LEU A 34 -14.05 -4.19 -4.63
C LEU A 34 -15.38 -3.49 -4.97
N SER A 35 -16.36 -3.53 -4.07
CA SER A 35 -17.65 -2.86 -4.27
C SER A 35 -17.55 -1.33 -4.37
N TYR A 36 -16.50 -0.74 -3.79
CA TYR A 36 -16.24 0.71 -3.84
C TYR A 36 -15.42 1.14 -5.07
N GLY A 37 -14.88 0.19 -5.85
CA GLY A 37 -14.04 0.49 -7.01
C GLY A 37 -12.67 1.03 -6.61
N PRO A 38 -11.80 0.20 -5.99
CA PRO A 38 -10.48 0.63 -5.55
C PRO A 38 -9.56 0.93 -6.73
N ASP A 39 -8.37 1.47 -6.43
CA ASP A 39 -7.34 1.68 -7.44
C ASP A 39 -7.03 0.36 -8.20
N PRO A 40 -6.98 0.37 -9.55
CA PRO A 40 -6.59 -0.76 -10.39
C PRO A 40 -5.43 -1.59 -9.89
N GLU A 41 -4.40 -0.91 -9.41
CA GLU A 41 -3.09 -1.48 -9.20
C GLU A 41 -2.94 -2.05 -7.80
N PHE A 42 -3.83 -1.65 -6.89
CA PHE A 42 -3.80 -2.10 -5.49
C PHE A 42 -3.86 -3.62 -5.38
N LEU A 43 -4.87 -4.25 -5.99
CA LEU A 43 -5.07 -5.70 -5.89
C LEU A 43 -3.95 -6.51 -6.56
N PRO A 44 -3.54 -6.21 -7.81
CA PRO A 44 -2.38 -6.85 -8.41
C PRO A 44 -1.11 -6.73 -7.57
N GLN A 45 -0.86 -5.56 -6.98
CA GLN A 45 0.33 -5.35 -6.16
C GLN A 45 0.24 -6.11 -4.83
N LEU A 46 -0.93 -6.12 -4.18
CA LEU A 46 -1.17 -6.89 -2.97
C LEU A 46 -0.96 -8.39 -3.21
N ALA A 47 -1.53 -8.92 -4.31
CA ALA A 47 -1.38 -10.31 -4.69
C ALA A 47 0.09 -10.69 -5.02
N ALA A 48 0.86 -9.76 -5.61
CA ALA A 48 2.27 -9.98 -5.91
C ALA A 48 3.14 -10.04 -4.65
N LEU A 49 2.77 -9.30 -3.60
CA LEU A 49 3.54 -9.24 -2.34
C LEU A 49 3.11 -10.29 -1.31
N LEU A 50 1.83 -10.64 -1.30
CA LEU A 50 1.23 -11.55 -0.33
C LEU A 50 0.43 -12.65 -1.04
N PRO A 51 0.98 -13.87 -1.15
CA PRO A 51 0.22 -15.02 -1.66
C PRO A 51 -1.06 -15.28 -0.83
N VAL A 52 -1.01 -15.04 0.48
CA VAL A 52 -2.16 -15.12 1.39
C VAL A 52 -2.11 -13.94 2.36
N VAL A 53 -3.22 -13.22 2.52
CA VAL A 53 -3.34 -12.16 3.52
C VAL A 53 -3.50 -12.81 4.91
N PRO A 54 -2.67 -12.45 5.91
CA PRO A 54 -2.63 -13.16 7.19
C PRO A 54 -3.94 -13.20 7.98
N CYS A 55 -4.69 -12.10 7.98
CA CYS A 55 -5.97 -12.00 8.68
C CYS A 55 -6.81 -10.84 8.15
N ALA A 56 -8.10 -10.89 8.51
CA ALA A 56 -9.04 -9.79 8.38
C ALA A 56 -8.57 -8.54 9.15
N GLY A 57 -8.91 -7.36 8.65
CA GLY A 57 -8.53 -6.03 9.12
C GLY A 57 -7.28 -5.46 8.47
N LEU A 58 -6.48 -6.32 7.82
CA LEU A 58 -5.25 -5.88 7.16
C LEU A 58 -5.50 -5.31 5.78
N VAL A 59 -6.56 -5.73 5.08
CA VAL A 59 -6.89 -5.26 3.73
C VAL A 59 -7.15 -3.75 3.75
N ASP A 60 -7.95 -3.27 4.71
CA ASP A 60 -8.26 -1.86 4.87
C ASP A 60 -6.99 -1.06 5.23
N LEU A 61 -6.19 -1.55 6.18
CA LEU A 61 -4.92 -0.90 6.55
C LEU A 61 -3.97 -0.78 5.36
N TYR A 62 -3.85 -1.85 4.57
CA TYR A 62 -3.05 -1.87 3.35
C TYR A 62 -3.56 -0.89 2.30
N TYR A 63 -4.88 -0.77 2.17
CA TYR A 63 -5.51 0.18 1.27
C TYR A 63 -5.35 1.63 1.73
N ASP A 64 -5.41 1.90 3.04
CA ASP A 64 -5.12 3.22 3.60
C ASP A 64 -3.67 3.62 3.33
N ILE A 65 -2.73 2.70 3.54
CA ILE A 65 -1.30 2.91 3.29
C ILE A 65 -0.99 3.08 1.80
N TRP A 66 -1.78 2.45 0.92
CA TRP A 66 -1.67 2.62 -0.53
C TRP A 66 -1.81 4.08 -0.97
N TYR A 67 -2.45 4.96 -0.18
CA TYR A 67 -2.53 6.38 -0.52
C TYR A 67 -1.54 7.27 0.26
N CYS A 68 -0.66 6.70 1.07
CA CYS A 68 0.45 7.42 1.69
C CYS A 68 1.57 7.73 0.67
N VAL A 69 2.58 8.52 1.03
CA VAL A 69 3.68 8.87 0.11
C VAL A 69 4.98 8.16 0.50
N PRO A 70 5.66 7.52 -0.48
CA PRO A 70 5.18 7.13 -1.80
C PRO A 70 4.31 5.88 -1.65
N SER A 71 3.13 5.90 -2.27
CA SER A 71 2.07 4.90 -2.14
C SER A 71 2.57 3.47 -2.19
N ARG A 72 3.25 3.13 -3.28
CA ARG A 72 3.72 1.77 -3.55
C ARG A 72 4.90 1.37 -2.67
N LEU A 73 5.78 2.30 -2.34
CA LEU A 73 6.90 2.03 -1.44
C LEU A 73 6.41 1.82 -0.01
N ALA A 74 5.56 2.73 0.49
CA ALA A 74 4.97 2.66 1.81
C ALA A 74 4.17 1.38 1.99
N PHE A 75 3.40 1.02 0.96
CA PHE A 75 2.69 -0.24 0.89
C PHE A 75 3.62 -1.46 0.96
N ARG A 76 4.67 -1.51 0.13
CA ARG A 76 5.65 -2.61 0.13
C ARG A 76 6.37 -2.74 1.48
N LEU A 77 6.74 -1.61 2.09
CA LEU A 77 7.37 -1.60 3.40
C LEU A 77 6.40 -2.03 4.50
N ALA A 78 5.15 -1.56 4.49
CA ALA A 78 4.14 -1.98 5.44
C ALA A 78 3.89 -3.48 5.38
N VAL A 79 3.77 -4.07 4.18
CA VAL A 79 3.67 -5.52 3.99
C VAL A 79 4.88 -6.25 4.58
N ARG A 80 6.10 -5.75 4.36
CA ARG A 80 7.32 -6.35 4.93
C ARG A 80 7.41 -6.19 6.46
N LEU A 81 6.91 -5.08 6.99
CA LEU A 81 7.03 -4.68 8.38
C LEU A 81 5.89 -5.16 9.28
N LEU A 82 4.77 -5.62 8.71
CA LEU A 82 3.57 -5.96 9.47
C LEU A 82 3.78 -7.09 10.49
N HIS A 83 4.84 -7.88 10.32
CA HIS A 83 5.24 -8.94 11.24
C HIS A 83 6.18 -8.45 12.38
N ASP A 84 6.57 -7.17 12.38
CA ASP A 84 7.27 -6.49 13.48
C ASP A 84 6.51 -5.18 13.83
N PRO A 85 5.57 -5.23 14.79
CA PRO A 85 4.71 -4.10 15.14
C PRO A 85 5.47 -2.83 15.52
N SER A 86 6.66 -2.96 16.10
CA SER A 86 7.49 -1.82 16.51
C SER A 86 8.03 -1.06 15.29
N ARG A 87 8.45 -1.80 14.25
CA ARG A 87 8.96 -1.21 13.02
C ARG A 87 7.86 -0.62 12.16
N LEU A 88 6.67 -1.24 12.16
CA LEU A 88 5.51 -0.68 11.46
C LEU A 88 5.09 0.66 12.06
N ALA A 89 5.00 0.77 13.38
CA ALA A 89 4.65 2.01 14.06
C ALA A 89 5.66 3.13 13.74
N ASP A 90 6.96 2.84 13.82
CA ASP A 90 8.01 3.78 13.46
C ASP A 90 7.89 4.24 11.99
N PHE A 91 7.60 3.31 11.08
CA PHE A 91 7.40 3.63 9.67
C PHE A 91 6.20 4.55 9.45
N LEU A 92 5.05 4.26 10.07
CA LEU A 92 3.83 5.07 9.93
C LEU A 92 4.02 6.49 10.45
N VAL A 93 4.68 6.67 11.59
CA VAL A 93 5.01 8.00 12.13
C VAL A 93 5.88 8.79 11.16
N LEU A 94 6.87 8.13 10.53
CA LEU A 94 7.73 8.80 9.56
C LEU A 94 6.97 9.13 8.27
N ALA A 95 6.09 8.25 7.80
CA ALA A 95 5.25 8.48 6.63
C ALA A 95 4.27 9.65 6.85
N GLU A 96 3.64 9.72 8.01
CA GLU A 96 2.77 10.83 8.41
C GLU A 96 3.51 12.17 8.35
N ARG A 97 4.73 12.24 8.89
CA ARG A 97 5.54 13.47 8.88
C ARG A 97 5.93 13.91 7.46
N VAL A 98 6.12 12.98 6.52
CA VAL A 98 6.34 13.32 5.10
C VAL A 98 5.06 13.86 4.47
N LEU A 99 3.90 13.28 4.78
CA LEU A 99 2.61 13.71 4.23
C LEU A 99 2.22 15.13 4.68
N VAL A 100 2.65 15.57 5.87
CA VAL A 100 2.34 16.90 6.40
C VAL A 100 3.11 18.02 5.69
N ASP A 101 4.32 17.75 5.16
CA ASP A 101 5.15 18.74 4.48
C ASP A 101 5.25 18.45 2.98
N GLU A 102 4.57 19.27 2.17
CA GLU A 102 4.51 19.10 0.71
C GLU A 102 5.90 19.14 0.03
N ALA A 103 6.83 19.95 0.55
CA ALA A 103 8.17 20.06 -0.03
C ALA A 103 8.99 18.81 0.26
N ILE A 104 8.93 18.29 1.49
CA ILE A 104 9.58 17.04 1.87
C ILE A 104 8.93 15.86 1.13
N CYS A 105 7.61 15.85 1.00
CA CYS A 105 6.85 14.89 0.22
C CYS A 105 7.35 14.81 -1.24
N LYS A 106 7.48 15.95 -1.91
CA LYS A 106 8.02 16.01 -3.28
C LYS A 106 9.48 15.57 -3.35
N ALA A 107 10.31 15.97 -2.37
CA ALA A 107 11.70 15.56 -2.31
C ALA A 107 11.86 14.04 -2.10
N PHE A 108 11.01 13.46 -1.25
CA PHE A 108 10.95 12.02 -1.03
C PHE A 108 10.61 11.32 -2.35
N ALA A 109 9.50 11.69 -2.98
CA ALA A 109 9.02 11.06 -4.21
C ALA A 109 10.00 11.17 -5.39
N ALA A 110 10.86 12.19 -5.40
CA ALA A 110 11.85 12.40 -6.45
C ALA A 110 13.15 11.59 -6.25
N GLN A 111 13.47 11.18 -5.02
CA GLN A 111 14.75 10.55 -4.70
C GLN A 111 14.65 9.07 -4.39
N VAL A 112 13.52 8.63 -3.83
CA VAL A 112 13.37 7.27 -3.32
C VAL A 112 12.71 6.41 -4.38
N GLN A 113 13.37 5.32 -4.75
CA GLN A 113 12.91 4.39 -5.77
C GLN A 113 12.02 3.29 -5.20
N GLU A 114 11.23 2.68 -6.07
CA GLU A 114 10.34 1.59 -5.68
C GLU A 114 11.07 0.32 -5.26
N ASP A 115 12.34 0.15 -5.60
CA ASP A 115 13.17 -1.00 -5.27
C ASP A 115 14.01 -0.82 -4.00
N ASP A 116 14.27 0.43 -3.57
CA ASP A 116 15.07 0.79 -2.40
C ASP A 116 14.78 -0.08 -1.16
N GLU A 117 15.83 -0.43 -0.42
CA GLU A 117 15.67 -1.25 0.76
C GLU A 117 15.06 -0.46 1.93
N LEU A 118 14.38 -1.18 2.85
CA LEU A 118 13.76 -0.56 4.04
C LEU A 118 14.74 0.34 4.82
N HIS A 119 15.99 -0.09 4.96
CA HIS A 119 16.98 0.63 5.74
C HIS A 119 17.41 1.95 5.07
N GLU A 120 17.44 1.99 3.74
CA GLU A 120 17.72 3.19 2.93
C GLU A 120 16.60 4.20 3.09
N VAL A 121 15.35 3.73 2.99
CA VAL A 121 14.13 4.54 3.15
C VAL A 121 14.04 5.14 4.55
N VAL A 122 14.19 4.31 5.59
CA VAL A 122 14.20 4.78 6.98
C VAL A 122 15.36 5.73 7.23
N GLY A 123 16.52 5.47 6.64
CA GLY A 123 17.69 6.36 6.70
C GLY A 123 17.41 7.72 6.06
N TRP A 124 16.74 7.74 4.91
CA TRP A 124 16.34 8.99 4.24
C TRP A 124 15.37 9.79 5.10
N LEU A 125 14.31 9.15 5.60
CA LEU A 125 13.28 9.76 6.45
C LEU A 125 13.90 10.42 7.69
N LYS A 126 14.78 9.70 8.39
CA LYS A 126 15.47 10.21 9.59
C LYS A 126 16.39 11.41 9.33
N ARG A 127 16.94 11.55 8.11
CA ARG A 127 17.82 12.67 7.76
C ARG A 127 17.07 13.94 7.37
N HIS A 128 15.86 13.79 6.81
CA HIS A 128 15.14 14.89 6.16
C HIS A 128 13.90 15.35 6.91
N LEU A 129 13.45 14.61 7.92
CA LEU A 129 12.36 15.04 8.80
C LEU A 129 12.91 15.74 10.06
N PRO A 130 12.34 16.89 10.46
CA PRO A 130 12.67 17.51 11.74
C PRO A 130 12.35 16.54 12.89
N ARG A 131 13.21 16.56 13.92
CA ARG A 131 13.11 15.67 15.09
C ARG A 131 11.84 15.93 15.88
#